data_AF-A0A350D736-F1
#
_entry.id   AF-A0A350D736-F1
#
_cell.length_a   1.000
_cell.length_b   1.000
_cell.length_c   1.000
_cell.angle_alpha   90.00
_cell.angle_beta   90.00
_cell.angle_gamma   90.00
#
_symmetry.space_group_name_H-M   'P 1'
#
loop_
_entity.id
_entity.type
_entity.pdbx_description
1 polymer ?
#
loop_
_entity_poly.entity_id
_entity_poly.type
_entity_poly.pdbx_seq_one_letter_code
_entity_poly.pdbx_strand_id
1 'polypeptide(L)'
;MKPLKLSVSGVRGIIGQAITPELVIDFASAFGTRLAAGPIVVGRDSRNSSPMISAGVVSALLATGHDVIDLGLCPTPVIEFQVKRQKAAGAVSITGGHNPASWNALNFINGQGTYLNEFQGQELLDLYHLNCFQPVFFKKTPGVIRELNPEEPYFDWLLSRLNLPAIKQAHFKVVADPVNG
;
A
#
# COMPACT_ATOMS: atom_id res chain seq x y z
N MET A 1 -25.58 2.13 5.37
CA MET A 1 -24.18 2.14 5.89
C MET A 1 -23.54 3.47 5.53
N LYS A 2 -22.69 4.04 6.40
CA LYS A 2 -21.88 5.21 6.01
C LYS A 2 -20.95 4.81 4.85
N PRO A 3 -20.84 5.63 3.78
CA PRO A 3 -20.10 5.26 2.57
C PRO A 3 -18.57 5.32 2.76
N LEU A 4 -18.09 6.05 3.78
CA LEU A 4 -16.68 6.23 4.16
C LEU A 4 -16.43 5.70 5.57
N LYS A 5 -15.30 5.02 5.76
CA LYS A 5 -14.77 4.59 7.05
C LYS A 5 -13.32 5.06 7.16
N LEU A 6 -13.04 5.92 8.13
CA LEU A 6 -11.71 6.34 8.51
C LEU A 6 -11.26 5.53 9.73
N SER A 7 -10.02 5.08 9.71
CA SER A 7 -9.38 4.37 10.82
C SER A 7 -7.89 4.66 10.83
N VAL A 8 -7.23 4.37 11.94
CA VAL A 8 -5.79 4.59 12.10
C VAL A 8 -4.95 3.79 11.09
N SER A 9 -5.46 2.66 10.58
CA SER A 9 -4.76 1.82 9.60
C SER A 9 -5.08 2.16 8.13
N GLY A 10 -6.06 3.04 7.87
CA GLY A 10 -6.46 3.37 6.51
C GLY A 10 -7.84 3.98 6.34
N VAL A 11 -8.13 4.36 5.09
CA VAL A 11 -9.40 4.89 4.63
C VAL A 11 -10.04 3.93 3.65
N ARG A 12 -11.34 3.63 3.85
CA ARG A 12 -12.09 2.69 3.01
C ARG A 12 -13.46 3.23 2.69
N GLY A 13 -13.94 2.97 1.47
CA GLY A 13 -15.29 3.35 1.08
C GLY A 13 -15.74 2.77 -0.25
N ILE A 14 -16.95 3.13 -0.64
CA ILE A 14 -17.50 2.81 -1.96
C ILE A 14 -16.88 3.74 -3.00
N ILE A 15 -16.40 3.17 -4.11
CA ILE A 15 -15.82 3.92 -5.23
C ILE A 15 -16.84 4.90 -5.82
N GLY A 16 -16.42 6.14 -6.08
CA GLY A 16 -17.26 7.19 -6.68
C GLY A 16 -18.28 7.81 -5.72
N GLN A 17 -18.41 7.31 -4.49
CA GLN A 17 -19.23 7.93 -3.44
C GLN A 17 -18.35 8.45 -2.30
N ALA A 18 -17.44 7.62 -1.82
CA ALA A 18 -16.54 7.93 -0.72
C ALA A 18 -15.08 7.89 -1.16
N ILE A 19 -14.67 6.88 -1.93
CA ILE A 19 -13.34 6.89 -2.57
C ILE A 19 -13.46 7.67 -3.87
N THR A 20 -13.05 8.94 -3.82
CA THR A 20 -12.95 9.84 -4.99
C THR A 20 -11.48 10.13 -5.29
N PRO A 21 -11.15 10.63 -6.51
CA PRO A 21 -9.78 11.02 -6.84
C PRO A 21 -9.19 12.03 -5.85
N GLU A 22 -9.97 13.02 -5.41
CA GLU A 22 -9.55 14.06 -4.47
C GLU A 22 -9.20 13.44 -3.12
N LEU A 23 -10.08 12.58 -2.58
CA LEU A 23 -9.82 11.90 -1.33
C LEU A 23 -8.55 11.04 -1.39
N VAL A 24 -8.32 10.35 -2.52
CA VAL A 24 -7.10 9.54 -2.71
C VAL A 24 -5.85 10.42 -2.69
N ILE A 25 -5.87 11.55 -3.41
CA ILE A 25 -4.74 12.48 -3.49
C ILE A 25 -4.47 13.11 -2.12
N ASP A 26 -5.50 13.54 -1.40
CA ASP A 26 -5.35 14.20 -0.10
C ASP A 26 -4.76 13.26 0.94
N PHE A 27 -5.29 12.03 1.05
CA PHE A 27 -4.75 11.05 2.00
C PHE A 27 -3.33 10.60 1.66
N ALA A 28 -3.02 10.40 0.38
CA ALA A 28 -1.67 10.06 -0.05
C ALA A 28 -0.70 11.23 0.20
N SER A 29 -1.13 12.48 -0.01
CA SER A 29 -0.32 13.68 0.27
C SER A 29 -0.07 13.86 1.76
N ALA A 30 -1.10 13.64 2.60
CA ALA A 30 -0.96 13.64 4.05
C ALA A 30 0.04 12.55 4.49
N PHE A 31 -0.07 11.35 3.92
CA PHE A 31 0.83 10.24 4.26
C PHE A 31 2.28 10.51 3.85
N GLY A 32 2.53 11.01 2.64
CA GLY A 32 3.87 11.40 2.20
C GLY A 32 4.46 12.50 3.08
N THR A 33 3.68 13.54 3.39
CA THR A 33 4.09 14.65 4.27
C THR A 33 4.52 14.18 5.66
N ARG A 34 3.87 13.15 6.20
CA ARG A 34 4.16 12.57 7.52
C ARG A 34 5.48 11.79 7.56
N LEU A 35 5.97 11.32 6.42
CA LEU A 35 7.09 10.39 6.36
C LEU A 35 8.44 11.13 6.34
N ALA A 36 9.43 10.50 6.96
CA ALA A 36 10.83 10.90 6.77
C ALA A 36 11.28 10.57 5.34
N ALA A 37 12.35 11.23 4.87
CA ALA A 37 12.91 11.01 3.54
C ALA A 37 13.21 9.53 3.25
N GLY A 38 12.92 9.09 2.02
CA GLY A 38 13.12 7.72 1.56
C GLY A 38 12.05 7.31 0.56
N PRO A 39 12.23 6.19 -0.17
CA PRO A 39 11.22 5.73 -1.11
C PRO A 39 9.96 5.23 -0.39
N ILE A 40 8.82 5.28 -1.06
CA ILE A 40 7.55 4.72 -0.58
C ILE A 40 7.13 3.60 -1.52
N VAL A 41 6.79 2.44 -0.95
CA VAL A 41 6.31 1.29 -1.73
C VAL A 41 4.81 1.44 -1.98
N VAL A 42 4.36 1.15 -3.20
CA VAL A 42 2.94 1.11 -3.55
C VAL A 42 2.64 -0.24 -4.18
N GLY A 43 1.57 -0.88 -3.74
CA GLY A 43 1.07 -2.11 -4.34
C GLY A 43 -0.43 -2.21 -4.20
N ARG A 44 -1.06 -3.02 -5.05
CA ARG A 44 -2.51 -3.12 -5.13
C ARG A 44 -3.03 -4.55 -5.31
N ASP A 45 -4.29 -4.75 -4.98
CA ASP A 45 -5.03 -5.95 -5.34
C ASP A 45 -5.56 -5.92 -6.80
N SER A 46 -6.31 -6.96 -7.15
CA SER A 46 -6.88 -7.19 -8.48
C SER A 46 -8.15 -6.37 -8.79
N ARG A 47 -8.63 -5.49 -7.89
CA ARG A 47 -9.86 -4.73 -8.13
C ARG A 47 -9.72 -3.79 -9.33
N ASN A 48 -10.76 -3.72 -10.15
CA ASN A 48 -10.81 -2.85 -11.34
C ASN A 48 -10.62 -1.35 -11.02
N SER A 49 -10.95 -0.91 -9.80
CA SER A 49 -10.73 0.46 -9.34
C SER A 49 -9.30 0.75 -8.89
N SER A 50 -8.51 -0.29 -8.57
CA SER A 50 -7.18 -0.14 -7.98
C SER A 50 -6.16 0.54 -8.92
N PRO A 51 -6.16 0.35 -10.26
CA PRO A 51 -5.26 1.10 -11.15
C PRO A 51 -5.45 2.62 -11.11
N MET A 52 -6.70 3.10 -11.07
CA MET A 52 -7.00 4.54 -10.96
C MET A 52 -6.53 5.09 -9.63
N ILE A 53 -6.81 4.37 -8.53
CA ILE A 53 -6.38 4.77 -7.19
C ILE A 53 -4.85 4.79 -7.11
N SER A 54 -4.19 3.79 -7.68
CA SER A 54 -2.72 3.70 -7.73
C SER A 54 -2.12 4.91 -8.43
N ALA A 55 -2.67 5.33 -9.58
CA ALA A 55 -2.18 6.52 -10.28
C ALA A 55 -2.27 7.79 -9.40
N GLY A 56 -3.39 7.98 -8.69
CA GLY A 56 -3.57 9.10 -7.76
C GLY A 56 -2.60 9.06 -6.58
N VAL A 57 -2.43 7.89 -5.96
CA VAL A 57 -1.47 7.67 -4.87
C VAL A 57 -0.06 7.99 -5.33
N VAL A 58 0.41 7.40 -6.45
CA VAL A 58 1.75 7.63 -6.97
C VAL A 58 1.98 9.11 -7.23
N SER A 59 1.03 9.79 -7.89
CA SER A 59 1.14 11.23 -8.18
C SER A 59 1.30 12.07 -6.90
N ALA A 60 0.50 11.79 -5.87
CA ALA A 60 0.54 12.51 -4.61
C ALA A 60 1.84 12.28 -3.83
N LEU A 61 2.34 11.04 -3.80
CA LEU A 61 3.59 10.71 -3.10
C LEU A 61 4.80 11.37 -3.77
N LEU A 62 4.85 11.37 -5.10
CA LEU A 62 5.86 12.12 -5.85
C LEU A 62 5.78 13.61 -5.53
N ALA A 63 4.56 14.18 -5.44
CA ALA A 63 4.34 15.59 -5.08
C ALA A 63 4.95 15.96 -3.71
N THR A 64 4.99 15.00 -2.78
CA THR A 64 5.59 15.16 -1.44
C THR A 64 7.11 14.90 -1.38
N GLY A 65 7.75 14.62 -2.52
CA GLY A 65 9.21 14.49 -2.61
C GLY A 65 9.76 13.07 -2.42
N HIS A 66 8.89 12.06 -2.41
CA HIS A 66 9.31 10.67 -2.29
C HIS A 66 9.44 10.00 -3.65
N ASP A 67 10.52 9.23 -3.84
CA ASP A 67 10.54 8.23 -4.91
C ASP A 67 9.49 7.15 -4.61
N VAL A 68 8.86 6.61 -5.64
CA VAL A 68 7.87 5.54 -5.50
C VAL A 68 8.40 4.25 -6.06
N ILE A 69 8.32 3.17 -5.27
CA ILE A 69 8.55 1.80 -5.72
C ILE A 69 7.19 1.17 -5.98
N ASP A 70 6.80 1.07 -7.25
CA ASP A 70 5.54 0.48 -7.69
C ASP A 70 5.73 -1.02 -7.91
N LEU A 71 5.05 -1.82 -7.07
CA LEU A 71 5.03 -3.29 -7.15
C LEU A 71 3.90 -3.79 -8.06
N GLY A 72 2.99 -2.93 -8.51
CA GLY A 72 1.82 -3.34 -9.27
C GLY A 72 0.88 -4.26 -8.47
N LEU A 73 0.43 -5.34 -9.11
CA LEU A 73 -0.47 -6.32 -8.52
C LEU A 73 0.32 -7.25 -7.60
N CYS A 74 0.08 -7.17 -6.29
CA CYS A 74 0.71 -8.07 -5.33
C CYS A 74 -0.08 -8.14 -4.00
N PRO A 75 0.04 -9.25 -3.24
CA PRO A 75 -0.56 -9.37 -1.92
C PRO A 75 0.02 -8.37 -0.91
N THR A 76 -0.79 -7.88 0.04
CA THR A 76 -0.32 -6.98 1.11
C THR A 76 0.90 -7.50 1.88
N PRO A 77 1.04 -8.81 2.20
CA PRO A 77 2.25 -9.31 2.85
C PRO A 77 3.54 -9.11 2.03
N VAL A 78 3.45 -9.12 0.70
CA VAL A 78 4.59 -8.82 -0.18
C VAL A 78 4.96 -7.34 -0.08
N ILE A 79 3.96 -6.45 -0.02
CA ILE A 79 4.17 -5.02 0.20
C ILE A 79 4.88 -4.77 1.54
N GLU A 80 4.36 -5.35 2.63
CA GLU A 80 4.95 -5.25 3.98
C GLU A 80 6.40 -5.76 4.02
N PHE A 81 6.67 -6.88 3.35
CA PHE A 81 8.00 -7.44 3.22
C PHE A 81 8.95 -6.51 2.44
N GLN A 82 8.48 -5.96 1.32
CA GLN A 82 9.27 -5.07 0.47
C GLN A 82 9.63 -3.77 1.16
N VAL A 83 8.80 -3.24 2.08
CA VAL A 83 9.16 -2.07 2.90
C VAL A 83 10.49 -2.30 3.62
N LYS A 84 10.64 -3.44 4.31
CA LYS A 84 11.88 -3.76 5.03
C LYS A 84 13.04 -4.02 4.08
N ARG A 85 12.81 -4.80 3.03
CA ARG A 85 13.84 -5.18 2.04
C ARG A 85 14.43 -3.95 1.35
N GLN A 86 13.57 -3.02 0.93
CA GLN A 86 13.94 -1.81 0.20
C GLN A 86 14.32 -0.64 1.11
N LYS A 87 14.24 -0.82 2.44
CA LYS A 87 14.44 0.25 3.44
C LYS A 87 13.56 1.47 3.16
N ALA A 88 12.31 1.22 2.76
CA ALA A 88 11.35 2.25 2.41
C ALA A 88 10.86 2.99 3.66
N ALA A 89 10.49 4.26 3.49
CA ALA A 89 9.92 5.09 4.55
C ALA A 89 8.53 4.58 4.98
N GLY A 90 7.81 3.92 4.08
CA GLY A 90 6.52 3.29 4.32
C GLY A 90 5.94 2.69 3.04
N ALA A 91 4.66 2.30 3.11
CA ALA A 91 3.93 1.85 1.94
C ALA A 91 2.44 2.20 1.96
N VAL A 92 1.83 2.18 0.78
CA VAL A 92 0.39 2.21 0.57
C VAL A 92 -0.05 0.89 -0.08
N SER A 93 -0.86 0.12 0.65
CA SER A 93 -1.53 -1.07 0.12
C SER A 93 -2.95 -0.72 -0.31
N ILE A 94 -3.21 -0.78 -1.61
CA ILE A 94 -4.51 -0.44 -2.21
C ILE A 94 -5.34 -1.73 -2.29
N THR A 95 -6.25 -1.89 -1.35
CA THR A 95 -7.12 -3.06 -1.33
C THR A 95 -8.39 -2.83 -0.53
N GLY A 96 -9.53 -3.28 -1.06
CA GLY A 96 -10.77 -3.37 -0.30
C GLY A 96 -10.85 -4.59 0.62
N GLY A 97 -9.79 -5.40 0.71
CA GLY A 97 -9.79 -6.65 1.48
C GLY A 97 -10.95 -7.56 1.09
N HIS A 98 -11.70 -8.05 2.07
CA HIS A 98 -12.88 -8.90 1.86
C HIS A 98 -14.17 -8.11 1.57
N ASN A 99 -14.11 -6.78 1.40
CA ASN A 99 -15.32 -5.99 1.09
C ASN A 99 -15.82 -6.27 -0.34
N PRO A 100 -17.10 -5.99 -0.63
CA PRO A 100 -17.65 -6.14 -1.99
C PRO A 100 -16.81 -5.42 -3.05
N ALA A 101 -16.89 -5.84 -4.31
CA ALA A 101 -16.08 -5.30 -5.41
C ALA A 101 -16.22 -3.78 -5.60
N SER A 102 -17.36 -3.19 -5.22
CA SER A 102 -17.61 -1.74 -5.27
C SER A 102 -16.84 -0.93 -4.22
N TRP A 103 -16.17 -1.59 -3.28
CA TRP A 103 -15.35 -0.96 -2.24
C TRP A 103 -13.88 -0.97 -2.62
N ASN A 104 -13.12 0.00 -2.10
CA ASN A 104 -11.67 -0.06 -2.08
C ASN A 104 -11.12 0.74 -0.88
N ALA A 105 -9.83 0.62 -0.60
CA ALA A 105 -9.19 1.30 0.51
C ALA A 105 -7.74 1.69 0.20
N LEU A 106 -7.26 2.67 0.95
CA LEU A 106 -5.84 2.93 1.14
C LEU A 106 -5.49 2.45 2.55
N ASN A 107 -4.64 1.43 2.66
CA ASN A 107 -4.07 1.04 3.95
C ASN A 107 -2.62 1.49 4.04
N PHE A 108 -2.26 2.12 5.15
CA PHE A 108 -0.96 2.77 5.33
C PHE A 108 -0.04 1.94 6.21
N ILE A 109 1.20 1.77 5.76
CA ILE A 109 2.22 0.92 6.35
C ILE A 109 3.44 1.79 6.68
N ASN A 110 3.96 1.71 7.90
CA ASN A 110 5.14 2.46 8.32
C ASN A 110 6.45 1.80 7.82
N GLY A 111 7.60 2.46 8.01
CA GLY A 111 8.91 1.92 7.61
C GLY A 111 9.35 0.63 8.30
N GLN A 112 8.60 0.13 9.29
CA GLN A 112 8.80 -1.20 9.87
C GLN A 112 7.98 -2.28 9.17
N GLY A 113 7.33 -1.98 8.04
CA GLY A 113 6.53 -2.94 7.28
C GLY A 113 5.29 -3.41 8.06
N THR A 114 4.75 -2.59 8.96
CA THR A 114 3.50 -2.85 9.68
C THR A 114 2.54 -1.69 9.51
N TYR A 115 1.24 -1.93 9.72
CA TYR A 115 0.24 -0.87 9.74
C TYR A 115 0.60 0.24 10.74
N LEU A 116 0.11 1.44 10.48
CA LEU A 116 0.23 2.56 11.42
C LEU A 116 -0.36 2.19 12.78
N ASN A 117 0.36 2.54 13.84
CA ASN A 117 -0.20 2.51 15.19
C ASN A 117 -1.15 3.70 15.39
N GLU A 118 -1.80 3.75 16.55
CA GLU A 118 -2.80 4.78 16.85
C GLU A 118 -2.25 6.22 16.74
N PHE A 119 -1.05 6.46 17.29
CA PHE A 119 -0.41 7.79 17.23
C PHE A 119 -0.11 8.20 15.78
N GLN A 120 0.49 7.32 14.99
CA GLN A 120 0.82 7.57 13.59
C GLN A 120 -0.44 7.76 12.73
N GLY A 121 -1.49 6.98 13.02
CA GLY A 121 -2.77 7.09 12.34
C GLY A 121 -3.48 8.39 12.67
N GLN A 122 -3.42 8.86 13.92
CA GLN A 122 -3.99 10.14 14.32
C GLN A 122 -3.25 11.31 13.65
N GLU A 123 -1.92 11.28 13.63
CA GLU A 123 -1.11 12.29 12.93
C GLU A 123 -1.48 12.38 11.43
N LEU A 124 -1.68 11.23 10.77
CA LEU A 124 -2.15 11.19 9.38
C LEU A 124 -3.51 11.86 9.22
N LEU A 125 -4.46 11.58 10.12
CA LEU A 125 -5.80 12.16 10.08
C LEU A 125 -5.76 13.66 10.33
N ASP A 126 -4.90 14.13 11.24
CA ASP A 126 -4.72 15.55 11.52
C ASP A 126 -4.18 16.29 10.29
N LEU A 127 -3.14 15.75 9.63
CA LEU A 127 -2.60 16.31 8.39
C LEU A 127 -3.67 16.38 7.28
N TYR A 128 -4.48 15.32 7.13
CA TYR A 128 -5.59 15.27 6.19
C TYR A 128 -6.65 16.35 6.50
N HIS A 129 -7.15 16.41 7.74
CA HIS A 129 -8.21 17.34 8.12
C HIS A 129 -7.77 18.81 8.09
N LEU A 130 -6.50 19.09 8.36
CA LEU A 130 -5.94 20.44 8.31
C LEU A 130 -5.50 20.86 6.90
N ASN A 131 -5.60 19.97 5.89
CA ASN A 131 -5.05 20.16 4.55
C ASN A 131 -3.57 20.60 4.57
N CYS A 132 -2.81 20.09 5.53
CA CYS A 132 -1.40 20.43 5.74
C CYS A 132 -0.52 19.48 4.94
N PHE A 133 -0.49 19.68 3.62
CA PHE A 133 0.35 18.91 2.71
C PHE A 133 1.61 19.70 2.40
N GLN A 134 2.76 19.03 2.31
CA GLN A 134 4.05 19.66 1.98
C GLN A 134 4.44 19.31 0.55
N PRO A 135 3.88 19.99 -0.48
CA PRO A 135 4.36 19.83 -1.84
C PRO A 135 5.78 20.38 -1.92
N VAL A 136 6.68 19.64 -2.55
CA VAL A 136 8.08 20.07 -2.68
C VAL A 136 8.34 20.69 -4.05
N PHE A 137 9.14 21.75 -4.08
CA PHE A 137 9.63 22.29 -5.34
C PHE A 137 10.76 21.39 -5.88
N PHE A 138 10.56 20.87 -7.08
CA PHE A 138 11.51 19.94 -7.68
C PHE A 138 12.65 20.67 -8.39
N LYS A 139 13.88 20.50 -7.90
CA LYS A 139 15.09 20.69 -8.73
C LYS A 139 15.35 19.49 -9.63
N LYS A 140 14.94 18.30 -9.16
CA LYS A 140 14.89 17.02 -9.88
C LYS A 140 13.62 16.32 -9.45
N THR A 141 12.83 15.85 -10.41
CA THR A 141 11.57 15.15 -10.13
C THR A 141 11.86 13.78 -9.50
N PRO A 142 11.18 13.39 -8.40
CA PRO A 142 11.20 12.03 -7.89
C PRO A 142 10.79 11.02 -8.97
N GLY A 143 11.36 9.84 -8.90
CA GLY A 143 11.16 8.78 -9.87
C GLY A 143 10.10 7.78 -9.45
N VAL A 144 9.56 7.07 -10.45
CA VAL A 144 8.82 5.82 -10.23
C VAL A 144 9.72 4.66 -10.65
N ILE A 145 10.02 3.78 -9.71
CA ILE A 145 10.75 2.53 -9.90
C ILE A 145 9.71 1.43 -9.97
N ARG A 146 9.62 0.73 -11.10
CA ARG A 146 8.74 -0.44 -11.23
C ARG A 146 9.52 -1.69 -10.86
N GLU A 147 9.10 -2.39 -9.81
CA GLU A 147 9.67 -3.68 -9.43
C GLU A 147 9.00 -4.77 -10.27
N LEU A 148 9.80 -5.53 -11.01
CA LEU A 148 9.33 -6.72 -11.70
C LEU A 148 9.42 -7.91 -10.72
N ASN A 149 8.37 -8.72 -10.67
CA ASN A 149 8.25 -9.90 -9.80
C ASN A 149 8.52 -9.60 -8.31
N PRO A 150 7.79 -8.66 -7.70
CA PRO A 150 8.00 -8.26 -6.30
C PRO A 150 7.84 -9.39 -5.28
N GLU A 151 7.19 -10.49 -5.65
CA GLU A 151 6.91 -11.67 -4.83
C GLU A 151 8.06 -12.68 -4.77
N GLU A 152 8.97 -12.73 -5.75
CA GLU A 152 10.06 -13.72 -5.78
C GLU A 152 10.91 -13.67 -4.49
N PRO A 153 11.40 -12.49 -4.05
CA PRO A 153 12.20 -12.40 -2.82
C PRO A 153 11.41 -12.76 -1.56
N TYR A 154 10.09 -12.54 -1.57
CA TYR A 154 9.21 -12.93 -0.48
C TYR A 154 9.07 -14.45 -0.41
N PHE A 155 8.89 -15.12 -1.55
CA PHE A 155 8.81 -16.58 -1.60
C PHE A 155 10.13 -17.24 -1.24
N ASP A 156 11.27 -16.72 -1.71
CA ASP A 156 12.59 -17.22 -1.30
C ASP A 156 12.78 -17.12 0.21
N TRP A 157 12.44 -15.96 0.80
CA TRP A 157 12.48 -15.78 2.23
C TRP A 157 11.54 -16.76 2.94
N LEU A 158 10.30 -16.94 2.48
CA LEU A 158 9.32 -17.82 3.10
C LEU A 158 9.77 -19.28 3.04
N LEU A 159 10.24 -19.75 1.88
CA LEU A 159 10.75 -21.10 1.67
C LEU A 159 11.95 -21.39 2.58
N SER A 160 12.81 -20.40 2.85
CA SER A 160 13.93 -20.54 3.78
C SER A 160 13.51 -20.77 5.25
N ARG A 161 12.25 -20.49 5.60
CA ARG A 161 11.68 -20.69 6.94
C ARG A 161 10.94 -22.01 7.10
N LEU A 162 10.83 -22.80 6.04
CA LEU A 162 10.04 -24.04 6.01
C LEU A 162 10.95 -25.27 5.91
N ASN A 163 10.50 -26.38 6.50
CA ASN A 163 11.13 -27.68 6.28
C ASN A 163 10.63 -28.30 4.96
N LEU A 164 11.21 -27.85 3.85
CA LEU A 164 10.83 -28.31 2.52
C LEU A 164 10.95 -29.84 2.33
N PRO A 165 12.01 -30.51 2.85
CA PRO A 165 12.08 -31.97 2.79
C PRO A 165 10.88 -32.67 3.43
N ALA A 166 10.48 -32.26 4.65
CA ALA A 166 9.34 -32.86 5.34
C ALA A 166 8.02 -32.61 4.61
N ILE A 167 7.79 -31.40 4.09
CA ILE A 167 6.59 -31.06 3.31
C ILE A 167 6.52 -31.92 2.05
N LYS A 168 7.63 -32.07 1.32
CA LYS A 168 7.70 -32.92 0.12
C LYS A 168 7.43 -34.39 0.43
N GLN A 169 7.98 -34.90 1.54
CA GLN A 169 7.80 -36.30 1.97
C GLN A 169 6.36 -36.62 2.38
N ALA A 170 5.61 -35.63 2.86
CA ALA A 170 4.22 -35.83 3.26
C ALA A 170 3.25 -36.06 2.08
N HIS A 171 3.67 -35.76 0.84
CA HIS A 171 2.87 -35.93 -0.37
C HIS A 171 1.43 -35.38 -0.27
N PHE A 172 1.30 -34.19 0.32
CA PHE A 172 -0.01 -33.53 0.45
C PHE A 172 -0.68 -33.34 -0.92
N LYS A 173 -1.97 -33.63 -0.99
CA LYS A 173 -2.83 -33.20 -2.10
C LYS A 173 -3.45 -31.86 -1.72
N VAL A 174 -3.12 -30.82 -2.46
CA VAL A 174 -3.51 -29.44 -2.13
C VAL A 174 -4.49 -28.93 -3.18
N VAL A 175 -5.55 -28.26 -2.74
CA VAL A 175 -6.46 -27.47 -3.58
C VAL A 175 -6.42 -26.05 -3.04
N ALA A 176 -6.30 -25.06 -3.92
CA ALA A 176 -6.30 -23.65 -3.58
C ALA A 176 -7.30 -22.91 -4.46
N ASP A 177 -8.09 -22.03 -3.86
CA ASP A 177 -8.97 -21.08 -4.54
C ASP A 177 -8.47 -19.66 -4.21
N PRO A 178 -7.86 -18.94 -5.18
CA PRO A 178 -7.37 -17.59 -4.97
C PRO A 178 -8.48 -16.53 -4.97
N VAL A 179 -9.74 -16.92 -5.21
CA VAL A 179 -10.91 -16.02 -5.20
C VAL A 179 -10.76 -14.83 -6.16
N ASN A 180 -10.04 -15.04 -7.28
CA ASN A 180 -9.69 -14.01 -8.27
C ASN A 180 -8.79 -12.87 -7.74
N GLY A 181 -8.10 -13.12 -6.63
CA GLY A 181 -7.08 -12.24 -6.04
C GLY A 181 -5.71 -12.37 -6.70
#